data_AF-A0A6F9CCJ1-F1
#
_entry.id   AF-A0A6F9CCJ1-F1
#
_cell.length_a   1.000
_cell.length_b   1.000
_cell.length_c   1.000
_cell.angle_alpha   90.00
_cell.angle_beta   90.00
_cell.angle_gamma   90.00
#
_symmetry.space_group_name_H-M   'P 1'
#
loop_
_entity.id
_entity.type
_entity.pdbx_description
1 polymer ?
#
loop_
_entity_poly.entity_id
_entity_poly.type
_entity_poly.pdbx_seq_one_letter_code
_entity_poly.pdbx_strand_id
1 'polypeptide(L)'
;MPPPPQTNIGSILAAVNPYKQIPGLYDPEAVGLYSRHHLGELPPHIFAVANECYRCLWKRHDSQCVLISGESGAGKTESTKLLLQFLSVMSQKSAGTAPSKRSTRGSSHRTEQ
;
A
#
# COMPACT_ATOMS: atom_id res chain seq x y z
N MET A 1 -25.98 6.10 13.75
CA MET A 1 -24.93 5.61 12.82
C MET A 1 -23.73 5.22 13.64
N PRO A 2 -23.20 3.99 13.54
CA PRO A 2 -21.91 3.67 14.15
C PRO A 2 -20.81 4.54 13.51
N PRO A 3 -19.76 4.91 14.27
CA PRO A 3 -18.66 5.70 13.73
C PRO A 3 -17.95 4.94 12.59
N PRO A 4 -17.37 5.65 11.62
CA PRO A 4 -16.56 5.02 10.58
C PRO A 4 -15.41 4.24 11.23
N PRO A 5 -14.97 3.11 10.65
CA PRO A 5 -13.94 2.26 11.24
C PRO A 5 -12.57 2.94 11.33
N GLN A 6 -12.39 4.10 10.71
CA GLN A 6 -11.13 4.82 10.62
C GLN A 6 -11.36 6.32 10.81
N THR A 7 -10.47 7.00 11.52
CA THR A 7 -10.54 8.44 11.83
C THR A 7 -9.14 9.04 11.93
N ASN A 8 -8.94 10.23 11.34
CA ASN A 8 -7.67 10.94 11.39
C ASN A 8 -7.57 11.83 12.65
N ILE A 9 -6.39 11.86 13.26
CA ILE A 9 -5.96 12.77 14.31
C ILE A 9 -4.67 13.45 13.80
N GLY A 10 -4.82 14.50 13.00
CA GLY A 10 -3.71 15.04 12.20
C GLY A 10 -3.21 13.99 11.20
N SER A 11 -1.92 13.64 11.28
CA SER A 11 -1.32 12.55 10.48
C SER A 11 -1.40 11.17 11.13
N ILE A 12 -1.95 11.07 12.34
CA ILE A 12 -2.15 9.80 13.04
C ILE A 12 -3.51 9.24 12.63
N LEU A 13 -3.58 7.93 12.40
CA LEU A 13 -4.83 7.24 12.06
C LEU A 13 -5.27 6.35 13.22
N ALA A 14 -6.46 6.62 13.75
CA ALA A 14 -7.17 5.71 14.64
C ALA A 14 -8.02 4.75 13.81
N ALA A 15 -7.83 3.44 13.99
CA ALA A 15 -8.59 2.41 13.30
C ALA A 15 -9.19 1.41 14.31
N VAL A 16 -10.47 1.11 14.14
CA VAL A 16 -11.20 0.12 14.93
C VAL A 16 -11.33 -1.15 14.10
N ASN A 17 -10.91 -2.29 14.66
CA ASN A 17 -11.08 -3.58 14.01
C ASN A 17 -12.58 -3.89 13.85
N PRO A 18 -13.11 -4.02 12.62
CA PRO A 18 -14.53 -4.31 12.40
C PRO A 18 -14.92 -5.75 12.70
N TYR A 19 -13.95 -6.65 12.94
CA TYR A 19 -14.13 -8.11 13.10
C TYR A 19 -14.88 -8.78 11.94
N LYS A 20 -14.98 -8.10 10.80
CA LYS A 20 -15.63 -8.57 9.57
C LYS A 20 -15.01 -7.87 8.37
N GLN A 21 -15.12 -8.51 7.21
CA GLN A 21 -14.77 -7.85 5.96
C GLN A 21 -15.79 -6.75 5.66
N ILE A 22 -15.30 -5.58 5.25
CA ILE A 22 -16.13 -4.47 4.77
C ILE A 22 -15.95 -4.44 3.24
N PRO A 23 -16.99 -4.82 2.46
CA PRO A 23 -16.89 -4.83 1.01
C PRO A 23 -16.47 -3.46 0.46
N GLY A 24 -15.56 -3.44 -0.52
CA GLY A 24 -15.11 -2.20 -1.16
C GLY A 24 -14.06 -1.38 -0.39
N LEU A 25 -13.80 -1.68 0.89
CA LEU A 25 -12.94 -0.83 1.72
C LEU A 25 -11.45 -0.93 1.32
N TYR A 26 -10.99 -2.13 0.99
CA TYR A 26 -9.57 -2.40 0.71
C TYR A 26 -9.32 -2.91 -0.72
N ASP A 27 -10.29 -2.68 -1.61
CA ASP A 27 -10.26 -3.17 -2.99
C ASP A 27 -9.15 -2.48 -3.82
N PRO A 28 -8.73 -3.08 -4.95
CA PRO A 28 -7.73 -2.47 -5.83
C PRO A 28 -8.09 -1.06 -6.31
N GLU A 29 -9.39 -0.76 -6.45
CA GLU A 29 -9.89 0.57 -6.79
C GLU A 29 -9.54 1.60 -5.71
N ALA A 30 -9.64 1.23 -4.43
CA ALA A 30 -9.24 2.09 -3.33
C ALA A 30 -7.73 2.39 -3.39
N VAL A 31 -6.88 1.40 -3.71
CA VAL A 31 -5.44 1.64 -3.92
C VAL A 31 -5.21 2.67 -5.03
N GLY A 32 -5.94 2.54 -6.15
CA GLY A 32 -5.90 3.50 -7.25
C GLY A 32 -6.32 4.90 -6.81
N LEU A 33 -7.44 5.01 -6.11
CA LEU A 33 -8.01 6.26 -5.62
C LEU A 33 -7.05 6.98 -4.65
N TYR A 34 -6.61 6.31 -3.58
CA TYR A 34 -5.75 6.91 -2.57
C TYR A 34 -4.34 7.21 -3.08
N SER A 35 -3.84 6.52 -4.11
CA SER A 35 -2.52 6.83 -4.71
C SER A 35 -2.44 8.21 -5.37
N ARG A 36 -3.58 8.79 -5.75
CA ARG A 36 -3.65 10.05 -6.50
C ARG A 36 -4.01 11.27 -5.63
N HIS A 37 -4.33 11.04 -4.36
CA HIS A 37 -4.83 12.08 -3.46
C HIS A 37 -3.90 12.27 -2.26
N HIS A 38 -3.86 13.49 -1.75
CA HIS A 38 -3.12 13.83 -0.54
C HIS A 38 -3.90 13.44 0.72
N LEU A 39 -3.17 13.33 1.83
CA LEU A 39 -3.77 13.11 3.14
C LEU A 39 -4.75 14.25 3.47
N GLY A 40 -6.00 13.90 3.75
CA GLY A 40 -7.08 14.85 4.07
C GLY A 40 -8.02 15.20 2.91
N GLU A 41 -7.67 14.88 1.66
CA GLU A 41 -8.57 15.08 0.50
C GLU A 41 -9.68 14.03 0.41
N LEU A 42 -9.43 12.84 0.96
CA LEU A 42 -10.34 11.70 0.99
C LEU A 42 -10.69 11.31 2.45
N PRO A 43 -11.76 10.52 2.66
CA PRO A 43 -12.07 10.00 3.98
C PRO A 43 -10.88 9.28 4.65
N PRO A 44 -10.80 9.24 5.99
CA PRO A 44 -9.74 8.57 6.72
C PRO A 44 -9.55 7.12 6.28
N HIS A 45 -8.32 6.78 5.88
CA HIS A 45 -8.00 5.46 5.37
C HIS A 45 -6.52 5.12 5.52
N ILE A 46 -6.22 3.84 5.80
CA ILE A 46 -4.84 3.35 5.94
C ILE A 46 -3.99 3.55 4.68
N PHE A 47 -4.62 3.51 3.51
CA PHE A 47 -3.95 3.80 2.24
C PHE A 47 -3.54 5.27 2.10
N ALA A 48 -4.24 6.21 2.75
CA ALA A 48 -3.81 7.61 2.77
C ALA A 48 -2.51 7.78 3.59
N VAL A 49 -2.40 7.07 4.72
CA VAL A 49 -1.18 7.02 5.54
C VAL A 49 -0.03 6.39 4.76
N ALA A 50 -0.29 5.27 4.06
CA ALA A 50 0.69 4.62 3.20
C ALA A 50 1.20 5.56 2.10
N ASN A 51 0.30 6.28 1.44
CA ASN A 51 0.65 7.23 0.39
C ASN A 51 1.48 8.40 0.92
N GLU A 52 1.10 8.99 2.06
CA GLU A 52 1.88 10.09 2.63
C GLU A 52 3.27 9.63 3.10
N CYS A 53 3.36 8.44 3.72
CA CYS A 53 4.64 7.83 4.07
C CYS A 53 5.53 7.62 2.83
N TYR A 54 4.97 7.09 1.75
CA TYR A 54 5.68 6.91 0.48
C TYR A 54 6.16 8.24 -0.09
N ARG A 55 5.30 9.27 -0.13
CA ARG A 55 5.64 10.60 -0.64
C ARG A 55 6.72 11.29 0.20
N CYS A 56 6.70 11.09 1.52
CA CYS A 56 7.69 11.66 2.42
C CYS A 56 9.12 11.18 2.15
N LEU A 57 9.31 10.00 1.57
CA LEU A 57 10.64 9.52 1.14
C LEU A 57 11.32 10.52 0.17
N TRP A 58 10.57 11.09 -0.77
CA TRP A 58 11.08 12.10 -1.70
C TRP A 58 11.00 13.51 -1.14
N LYS A 59 9.94 13.87 -0.41
CA LYS A 59 9.76 15.24 0.11
C LYS A 59 10.79 15.61 1.18
N ARG A 60 11.15 14.67 2.06
CA ARG A 60 12.00 14.93 3.23
C ARG A 60 13.43 14.39 3.09
N HIS A 61 13.68 13.53 2.10
CA HIS A 61 14.97 12.86 1.89
C HIS A 61 15.47 12.03 3.10
N ASP A 62 14.56 11.64 3.99
CA ASP A 62 14.84 10.84 5.19
C ASP A 62 14.05 9.53 5.19
N SER A 63 14.58 8.52 5.88
CA SER A 63 13.89 7.25 6.11
C SER A 63 12.57 7.43 6.87
N GLN A 64 11.50 6.82 6.38
CA GLN A 64 10.17 6.87 6.99
C GLN A 64 9.85 5.56 7.72
N CYS A 65 9.06 5.64 8.79
CA CYS A 65 8.52 4.47 9.48
C CYS A 65 7.04 4.66 9.82
N VAL A 66 6.30 3.55 9.88
CA VAL A 66 4.91 3.52 10.33
C VAL A 66 4.83 2.64 11.56
N LEU A 67 4.46 3.23 12.70
CA LEU A 67 4.25 2.50 13.95
C LEU A 67 2.77 2.13 14.08
N ILE A 68 2.48 0.83 14.24
CA ILE A 68 1.13 0.33 14.47
C ILE A 68 1.03 -0.20 15.89
N SER A 69 0.31 0.51 16.74
CA SER A 69 0.06 0.14 18.14
C SER A 69 -1.36 -0.39 18.35
N GLY A 70 -1.58 -1.08 19.47
CA GLY A 70 -2.88 -1.63 19.85
C GLY A 70 -2.74 -2.94 20.63
N GLU A 71 -3.80 -3.33 21.32
CA GLU A 71 -3.86 -4.58 22.08
C GLU A 71 -3.84 -5.83 21.18
N SER A 72 -3.77 -7.02 21.80
CA SER A 72 -3.92 -8.28 21.07
C SER A 72 -5.28 -8.31 20.37
N GLY A 73 -5.31 -8.70 19.09
CA GLY A 73 -6.54 -8.72 18.29
C GLY A 73 -7.01 -7.37 17.72
N ALA A 74 -6.31 -6.26 17.99
CA ALA A 74 -6.68 -4.94 17.47
C ALA A 74 -6.51 -4.75 15.94
N GLY A 75 -5.98 -5.75 15.23
CA GLY A 75 -5.82 -5.70 13.77
C GLY A 75 -4.45 -5.26 13.26
N LYS A 76 -3.43 -5.14 14.13
CA LYS A 76 -2.08 -4.69 13.75
C LYS A 76 -1.50 -5.44 12.54
N THR A 77 -1.58 -6.77 12.55
CA THR A 77 -1.05 -7.62 11.46
C THR A 77 -1.75 -7.37 10.12
N GLU A 78 -3.08 -7.24 10.13
CA GLU A 78 -3.84 -6.96 8.91
C GLU A 78 -3.57 -5.55 8.39
N SER A 79 -3.45 -4.57 9.28
CA SER A 79 -3.02 -3.21 8.93
C SER A 79 -1.64 -3.20 8.25
N THR A 80 -0.68 -3.97 8.78
CA THR A 80 0.64 -4.12 8.14
C THR A 80 0.53 -4.73 6.74
N LYS A 81 -0.26 -5.78 6.56
CA LYS A 81 -0.47 -6.40 5.23
C LYS A 81 -1.03 -5.40 4.22
N LEU A 82 -2.02 -4.60 4.63
CA LEU A 82 -2.65 -3.58 3.78
C LEU A 82 -1.66 -2.46 3.39
N LEU A 83 -0.85 -2.00 4.34
CA LEU A 83 0.24 -1.04 4.05
C LEU A 83 1.21 -1.61 3.01
N LEU A 84 1.68 -2.83 3.21
CA LEU A 84 2.63 -3.50 2.31
C LEU A 84 2.02 -3.71 0.91
N GLN A 85 0.75 -4.11 0.84
CA GLN A 85 0.04 -4.27 -0.43
C GLN A 85 -0.03 -2.95 -1.19
N PHE A 86 -0.39 -1.85 -0.51
CA PHE A 86 -0.42 -0.52 -1.13
C PHE A 86 0.96 -0.10 -1.64
N LEU A 87 1.99 -0.22 -0.79
CA LEU A 87 3.37 0.17 -1.15
C LEU A 87 3.93 -0.67 -2.30
N SER A 88 3.61 -1.96 -2.36
CA SER A 88 4.00 -2.83 -3.47
C SER A 88 3.44 -2.33 -4.81
N VAL A 89 2.15 -1.98 -4.86
CA VAL A 89 1.51 -1.43 -6.06
C VAL A 89 2.12 -0.07 -6.44
N MET A 90 2.43 0.78 -5.45
CA MET A 90 3.08 2.07 -5.71
C MET A 90 4.49 1.92 -6.27
N SER A 91 5.27 0.98 -5.73
CA SER A 91 6.61 0.70 -6.21
C SER A 91 6.63 0.27 -7.68
N GLN A 92 5.68 -0.60 -8.08
CA GLN A 92 5.55 -1.05 -9.47
C GLN A 92 5.18 0.08 -10.45
N LYS A 93 4.36 1.05 -10.02
CA LYS A 93 4.01 2.22 -10.84
C LYS A 93 5.19 3.16 -11.07
N SER A 94 6.07 3.31 -10.07
CA SER A 94 7.25 4.16 -10.16
C SER A 94 8.38 3.52 -10.97
N ALA A 95 8.44 2.19 -11.00
CA ALA A 95 9.38 1.42 -11.80
C ALA A 95 8.98 1.36 -13.28
N GLY A 96 8.66 2.49 -13.92
CA GLY A 96 8.28 2.64 -15.33
C GLY A 96 9.35 2.23 -16.37
N THR A 97 10.16 1.21 -16.08
CA THR A 97 10.95 0.44 -17.04
C THR A 97 10.43 -1.00 -16.97
N ALA A 98 9.80 -1.45 -18.05
CA ALA A 98 9.30 -2.82 -18.17
C ALA A 98 10.36 -3.86 -17.78
N PRO A 99 10.00 -5.00 -17.17
CA PRO A 99 10.91 -6.14 -17.14
C PRO A 99 11.12 -6.56 -18.60
N SER A 100 12.28 -6.22 -19.16
CA SER A 100 12.74 -6.77 -20.43
C SER A 100 12.66 -8.29 -20.31
N LYS A 101 11.68 -8.90 -20.98
CA LYS A 101 11.65 -10.34 -21.19
C LYS A 101 12.92 -10.68 -21.96
N ARG A 102 13.98 -11.04 -21.24
CA ARG A 102 15.16 -11.66 -21.84
C ARG A 102 14.71 -13.02 -22.33
N SER A 103 14.18 -13.05 -23.55
CA SER A 103 14.01 -14.26 -24.34
C SER A 103 15.40 -14.81 -24.57
N THR A 104 15.85 -15.69 -23.68
CA THR A 104 16.93 -16.61 -23.97
C THR A 104 16.43 -17.54 -25.07
N ARG A 105 16.61 -17.11 -26.32
CA ARG A 105 16.65 -18.03 -27.46
C ARG A 105 17.71 -19.06 -27.13
N GLY A 106 17.27 -20.26 -26.75
CA GLY A 106 18.13 -21.43 -26.71
C GLY A 106 18.71 -21.61 -28.11
N SER A 107 20.01 -21.35 -28.25
CA SER A 107 20.76 -21.82 -29.41
C SER A 107 20.87 -23.33 -29.25
N SER A 108 19.98 -24.06 -29.91
CA SER A 108 20.19 -25.49 -30.17
C SER A 108 21.49 -25.63 -30.97
N HIS A 109 22.58 -25.93 -30.28
CA HIS A 109 23.73 -26.58 -30.88
C HIS A 109 23.24 -27.92 -31.41
N ARG A 110 23.07 -27.98 -32.74
CA ARG A 110 22.83 -29.20 -33.49
C ARG A 110 24.17 -29.93 -33.60
N THR A 111 24.24 -31.11 -32.99
CA THR A 111 25.32 -32.08 -33.10
C THR A 111 25.29 -32.76 -34.48
N GLU A 112 26.48 -33.15 -34.96
CA GLU A 112 26.78 -34.18 -35.99
C GLU A 112 26.42 -33.92 -37.46
N GLN A 113 27.45 -33.57 -38.25
CA GLN A 113 28.22 -34.49 -39.10
C GLN A 113 29.50 -33.82 -39.59
#